data_AF-A0AAJ2U386-F1
#
_entry.id   AF-A0AAJ2U386-F1
#
_cell.length_a   1.000
_cell.length_b   1.000
_cell.length_c   1.000
_cell.angle_alpha   90.00
_cell.angle_beta   90.00
_cell.angle_gamma   90.00
#
_symmetry.space_group_name_H-M   'P 1'
#
loop_
_entity.id
_entity.type
_entity.pdbx_description
1 polymer ?
#
loop_
_entity_poly.entity_id
_entity_poly.type
_entity_poly.pdbx_seq_one_letter_code
_entity_poly.pdbx_strand_id
1 'polypeptide(L)'
;MQKDYQNIRREKMKKITLLFLMLFMVNLLMFFSESTRTMVSANEYQYTEKQLETLEYINELRRSMGMGEVKLNPHLIKASENHANYRRFSGDTTSGPHTEAPEYKEFTGVTPTERARAAGFDRGVTEVIAYDSDSIAAVDRLLNAPLHRAPIINPRTVEIGVGQSENVFVMLLVTDYSIEFEGDYVYPLDGATNVNTHFCCEWPNPLESVGRDRSGYAITYGPPPGSYITDIKVENEQGENMPYFSIGDVGATHIFPQHNLFYNATYTITVKSKQSLTGEEVEKSFSFTTKDSGHRKRQLVYADFREEEYWSDNMLWAIEKGLIQGYLSQYNSKTNTYENLLRPYAHLTEAQFITILFRYQRPYELSGQSSVFDDRFHWAYGTYDMAWKYDLPTNGRINNLREYADKTITRGKMAQILASAHYNKTVTEREAVKFMYEAGLSNGYPDANRNYPKTYNSYGPEKTLARAHVVTFMKNYDEYLKGNNN
;
A
#
# COMPACT_ATOMS: atom_id res chain seq x y z
N MET A 1 45.92 -42.53 73.41
CA MET A 1 44.50 -42.70 73.04
C MET A 1 43.71 -41.39 72.95
N GLN A 2 43.69 -40.50 73.95
CA GLN A 2 42.90 -39.26 73.87
C GLN A 2 43.58 -38.12 73.07
N LYS A 3 44.92 -38.12 72.95
CA LYS A 3 45.68 -37.17 72.11
C LYS A 3 45.60 -37.48 70.61
N ASP A 4 45.57 -38.76 70.23
CA ASP A 4 45.51 -39.18 68.83
C ASP A 4 44.13 -38.90 68.21
N TYR A 5 43.06 -39.04 69.01
CA TYR A 5 41.70 -38.72 68.60
C TYR A 5 41.49 -37.23 68.33
N GLN A 6 42.16 -36.36 69.10
CA GLN A 6 42.12 -34.90 68.91
C GLN A 6 42.90 -34.45 67.67
N ASN A 7 44.05 -35.08 67.38
CA ASN A 7 44.84 -34.76 66.19
C ASN A 7 44.17 -35.21 64.90
N ILE A 8 43.56 -36.40 64.87
CA ILE A 8 42.81 -36.89 63.69
C ILE A 8 41.56 -36.03 63.45
N ARG A 9 40.88 -35.58 64.51
CA ARG A 9 39.71 -34.69 64.41
C ARG A 9 40.10 -33.29 63.94
N ARG A 10 41.29 -32.79 64.32
CA ARG A 10 41.83 -31.49 63.88
C ARG A 10 42.30 -31.50 62.43
N GLU A 11 42.91 -32.60 61.97
CA GLU A 11 43.26 -32.84 60.55
C GLU A 11 42.01 -32.98 59.67
N LYS A 12 41.01 -33.76 60.10
CA LYS A 12 39.73 -33.90 59.38
C LYS A 12 38.93 -32.60 59.37
N MET A 13 38.90 -31.84 60.48
CA MET A 13 38.29 -30.52 60.52
C MET A 13 39.03 -29.54 59.59
N LYS A 14 40.37 -29.50 59.58
CA LYS A 14 41.12 -28.65 58.64
C LYS A 14 40.85 -29.02 57.17
N LYS A 15 40.74 -30.30 56.82
CA LYS A 15 40.39 -30.74 55.45
C LYS A 15 38.93 -30.42 55.09
N ILE A 16 37.99 -30.55 56.02
CA ILE A 16 36.57 -30.18 55.81
C ILE A 16 36.40 -28.65 55.72
N THR A 17 37.13 -27.87 56.51
CA THR A 17 37.12 -26.40 56.44
C THR A 17 37.78 -25.90 55.16
N LEU A 18 38.85 -26.55 54.66
CA LEU A 18 39.47 -26.22 53.37
C LEU A 18 38.58 -26.61 52.17
N LEU A 19 37.85 -27.73 52.27
CA LEU A 19 36.90 -28.16 51.25
C LEU A 19 35.65 -27.25 51.21
N PHE A 20 35.17 -26.79 52.37
CA PHE A 20 34.10 -25.79 52.44
C PHE A 20 34.56 -24.41 51.98
N LEU A 21 35.80 -23.99 52.24
CA LEU A 21 36.33 -22.73 51.69
C LEU A 21 36.51 -22.78 50.17
N MET A 22 36.91 -23.93 49.61
CA MET A 22 36.98 -24.13 48.16
C MET A 22 35.59 -24.27 47.52
N LEU A 23 34.62 -24.94 48.15
CA LEU A 23 33.24 -24.97 47.66
C LEU A 23 32.55 -23.60 47.77
N PHE A 24 32.92 -22.78 48.75
CA PHE A 24 32.41 -21.41 48.88
C PHE A 24 33.10 -20.47 47.90
N MET A 25 34.40 -20.64 47.59
CA MET A 25 35.06 -19.89 46.50
C MET A 25 34.58 -20.31 45.11
N VAL A 26 34.22 -21.58 44.89
CA VAL A 26 33.65 -22.02 43.59
C VAL A 26 32.19 -21.58 43.44
N ASN A 27 31.41 -21.48 44.53
CA ASN A 27 30.05 -20.91 44.47
C ASN A 27 30.02 -19.37 44.49
N LEU A 28 31.05 -18.69 45.00
CA LEU A 28 31.18 -17.23 44.85
C LEU A 28 31.67 -16.83 43.44
N LEU A 29 32.31 -17.75 42.70
CA LEU A 29 32.64 -17.57 41.29
C LEU A 29 31.51 -17.95 40.31
N MET A 30 30.43 -18.61 40.76
CA MET A 30 29.28 -18.97 39.90
C MET A 30 28.03 -18.11 40.11
N PHE A 31 28.09 -17.07 40.95
CA PHE A 31 26.99 -16.10 41.15
C PHE A 31 27.34 -14.66 40.81
N PHE A 32 28.44 -14.45 40.07
CA PHE A 32 28.62 -13.26 39.23
C PHE A 32 28.73 -13.72 37.77
N SER A 33 27.62 -14.21 37.21
CA SER A 33 27.31 -13.75 35.85
C SER A 33 26.77 -12.34 36.00
N GLU A 34 27.67 -11.40 36.35
CA GLU A 34 27.59 -10.11 35.70
C GLU A 34 27.63 -10.48 34.22
N SER A 35 26.50 -10.33 33.53
CA SER A 35 26.55 -10.09 32.10
C SER A 35 27.64 -9.04 31.96
N THR A 36 28.79 -9.39 31.41
CA THR A 36 29.79 -8.39 31.04
C THR A 36 29.05 -7.50 30.06
N ARG A 37 28.52 -6.38 30.58
CA ARG A 37 27.98 -5.28 29.79
C ARG A 37 29.20 -4.72 29.10
N THR A 38 29.56 -5.29 27.96
CA THR A 38 30.55 -4.72 27.07
C THR A 38 29.96 -3.40 26.59
N MET A 39 30.28 -2.32 27.30
CA MET A 39 30.09 -0.98 26.77
C MET A 39 30.93 -0.89 25.51
N VAL A 40 30.26 -0.66 24.38
CA VAL A 40 30.94 -0.38 23.13
C VAL A 40 31.69 0.94 23.31
N SER A 41 33.01 0.92 23.16
CA SER A 41 33.78 2.16 23.01
C SER A 41 33.49 2.74 21.63
N ALA A 42 32.81 3.89 21.57
CA ALA A 42 32.40 4.51 20.31
C ALA A 42 33.57 4.83 19.35
N ASN A 43 34.80 4.93 19.86
CA ASN A 43 35.98 5.29 19.07
C ASN A 43 36.61 4.13 18.28
N GLU A 44 36.14 2.90 18.46
CA GLU A 44 36.70 1.70 17.78
C GLU A 44 35.64 0.82 17.08
N TYR A 45 34.38 1.26 17.05
CA TYR A 45 33.33 0.46 16.44
C TYR A 45 33.46 0.46 14.91
N GLN A 46 33.57 -0.73 14.33
CA GLN A 46 33.54 -0.91 12.88
C GLN A 46 32.12 -1.25 12.43
N TYR A 47 31.53 -0.38 11.62
CA TYR A 47 30.24 -0.64 11.00
C TYR A 47 30.35 -1.77 9.98
N THR A 48 29.35 -2.65 9.97
CA THR A 48 29.23 -3.66 8.92
C THR A 48 28.87 -3.01 7.59
N GLU A 49 29.19 -3.68 6.49
CA GLU A 49 28.81 -3.25 5.14
C GLU A 49 27.29 -3.01 5.03
N LYS A 50 26.48 -3.92 5.59
CA LYS A 50 25.02 -3.79 5.57
C LYS A 50 24.50 -2.59 6.35
N GLN A 51 25.13 -2.23 7.47
CA GLN A 51 24.79 -1.01 8.23
C GLN A 51 25.09 0.24 7.40
N LEU A 52 26.24 0.27 6.71
CA LEU A 52 26.63 1.39 5.85
C LEU A 52 25.74 1.50 4.60
N GLU A 53 25.38 0.39 3.96
CA GLU A 53 24.41 0.36 2.85
C GLU A 53 23.05 0.90 3.29
N THR A 54 22.56 0.47 4.46
CA THR A 54 21.27 0.94 4.99
C THR A 54 21.31 2.43 5.32
N LEU A 55 22.42 2.90 5.90
CA LEU A 55 22.65 4.32 6.17
C LEU A 55 22.63 5.13 4.87
N GLU A 56 23.35 4.69 3.85
CA GLU A 56 23.42 5.39 2.57
C GLU A 56 22.06 5.47 1.90
N TYR A 57 21.29 4.36 1.90
CA TYR A 57 19.93 4.34 1.37
C TYR A 57 19.01 5.37 2.05
N ILE A 58 19.06 5.45 3.39
CA ILE A 58 18.29 6.44 4.15
C ILE A 58 18.77 7.86 3.84
N ASN A 59 20.08 8.08 3.75
CA ASN A 59 20.63 9.40 3.46
C ASN A 59 20.36 9.85 2.02
N GLU A 60 20.37 8.97 1.03
CA GLU A 60 19.92 9.25 -0.34
C GLU A 60 18.47 9.76 -0.35
N LEU A 61 17.58 9.06 0.37
CA LEU A 61 16.19 9.48 0.52
C LEU A 61 16.09 10.85 1.20
N ARG A 62 16.81 11.06 2.31
CA ARG A 62 16.77 12.33 3.06
C ARG A 62 17.31 13.50 2.23
N ARG A 63 18.41 13.32 1.50
CA ARG A 63 18.95 14.32 0.57
C ARG A 63 17.95 14.70 -0.51
N SER A 64 17.21 13.72 -1.06
CA SER A 64 16.18 13.98 -2.07
C SER A 64 15.00 14.83 -1.56
N MET A 65 14.80 14.89 -0.24
CA MET A 65 13.82 15.75 0.44
C MET A 65 14.43 17.06 0.96
N GLY A 66 15.70 17.35 0.67
CA GLY A 66 16.41 18.52 1.20
C GLY A 66 16.71 18.44 2.70
N MET A 67 16.64 17.25 3.31
CA MET A 67 16.92 17.05 4.73
C MET A 67 18.41 16.79 4.98
N GLY A 68 18.85 17.07 6.22
CA GLY A 68 20.18 16.71 6.67
C GLY A 68 20.37 15.20 6.80
N GLU A 69 21.58 14.72 6.51
CA GLU A 69 21.95 13.31 6.68
C GLU A 69 21.97 12.90 8.15
N VAL A 70 21.59 11.65 8.41
CA VAL A 70 21.77 11.00 9.72
C VAL A 70 23.11 10.31 9.80
N LYS A 71 23.55 10.03 11.03
CA LYS A 71 24.76 9.24 11.31
C LYS A 71 24.42 7.98 12.09
N LEU A 72 25.20 6.93 11.89
CA LEU A 72 25.14 5.75 12.74
C LEU A 72 25.72 6.06 14.13
N ASN A 73 25.06 5.56 15.17
CA ASN A 73 25.55 5.61 16.54
C ASN A 73 25.77 4.17 17.08
N PRO A 74 26.99 3.80 17.51
CA PRO A 74 27.29 2.44 17.97
C PRO A 74 26.44 1.95 19.15
N HIS A 75 26.04 2.84 20.07
CA HIS A 75 25.17 2.49 21.19
C HIS A 75 23.75 2.18 20.73
N LEU A 76 23.23 2.95 19.76
CA LEU A 76 21.92 2.70 19.17
C LEU A 76 21.90 1.41 18.35
N ILE A 77 22.98 1.13 17.61
CA ILE A 77 23.15 -0.15 16.90
C ILE A 77 23.08 -1.30 17.90
N LYS A 78 23.88 -1.23 18.97
CA LYS A 78 23.89 -2.28 19.99
C LYS A 78 22.52 -2.50 20.61
N ALA A 79 21.79 -1.43 20.93
CA ALA A 79 20.42 -1.54 21.43
C ALA A 79 19.46 -2.15 20.40
N SER A 80 19.58 -1.77 19.12
CA SER A 80 18.76 -2.31 18.04
C SER A 80 19.01 -3.81 17.80
N GLU A 81 20.29 -4.23 17.80
CA GLU A 81 20.68 -5.65 17.68
C GLU A 81 20.20 -6.48 18.86
N ASN A 82 20.34 -5.97 20.09
CA ASN A 82 19.84 -6.63 21.29
C ASN A 82 18.33 -6.85 21.19
N HIS A 83 17.57 -5.82 20.77
CA HIS A 83 16.12 -5.95 20.66
C HIS A 83 15.70 -6.88 19.52
N ALA A 84 16.39 -6.85 18.37
CA ALA A 84 16.15 -7.80 17.28
C ALA A 84 16.36 -9.25 17.75
N ASN A 85 17.42 -9.50 18.54
CA ASN A 85 17.68 -10.80 19.14
C ASN A 85 16.62 -11.17 20.20
N TYR A 86 16.18 -10.21 21.03
CA TYR A 86 15.08 -10.44 21.96
C TYR A 86 13.83 -10.90 21.22
N ARG A 87 13.37 -10.16 20.20
CA ARG A 87 12.19 -10.52 19.41
C ARG A 87 12.29 -11.91 18.77
N ARG A 88 13.51 -12.38 18.49
CA ARG A 88 13.74 -13.69 17.86
C ARG A 88 13.86 -14.84 18.85
N PHE A 89 14.60 -14.64 19.93
CA PHE A 89 15.10 -15.74 20.78
C PHE A 89 14.56 -15.73 22.20
N SER A 90 13.85 -14.68 22.63
CA SER A 90 13.36 -14.55 24.01
C SER A 90 12.25 -15.56 24.34
N GLY A 91 11.43 -15.93 23.35
CA GLY A 91 10.21 -16.72 23.53
C GLY A 91 9.00 -15.88 24.00
N ASP A 92 9.13 -14.55 24.01
CA ASP A 92 8.07 -13.63 24.39
C ASP A 92 6.96 -13.58 23.33
N THR A 93 5.75 -13.99 23.74
CA THR A 93 4.53 -13.99 22.90
C THR A 93 3.46 -13.05 23.44
N THR A 94 3.72 -12.37 24.55
CA THR A 94 2.73 -11.56 25.27
C THR A 94 3.00 -10.07 25.17
N SER A 95 4.27 -9.67 25.09
CA SER A 95 4.63 -8.25 25.00
C SER A 95 4.46 -7.75 23.56
N GLY A 96 4.07 -6.49 23.45
CA GLY A 96 4.06 -5.77 22.19
C GLY A 96 5.44 -5.76 21.52
N PRO A 97 5.49 -5.51 20.20
CA PRO A 97 6.72 -5.57 19.42
C PRO A 97 7.78 -4.59 19.90
N HIS A 98 7.41 -3.47 20.52
CA HIS A 98 8.34 -2.45 21.03
C HIS A 98 8.76 -2.65 22.50
N THR A 99 8.24 -3.68 23.14
CA THR A 99 8.41 -3.92 24.59
C THR A 99 9.13 -5.23 24.87
N GLU A 100 9.92 -5.24 25.93
CA GLU A 100 10.52 -6.46 26.50
C GLU A 100 10.02 -6.68 27.92
N ALA A 101 10.01 -7.93 28.38
CA ALA A 101 9.68 -8.30 29.75
C ALA A 101 10.89 -8.98 30.43
N PRO A 102 11.18 -8.64 31.69
CA PRO A 102 12.41 -9.05 32.39
C PRO A 102 12.53 -10.56 32.63
N GLU A 103 11.44 -11.30 32.55
CA GLU A 103 11.40 -12.75 32.72
C GLU A 103 11.93 -13.53 31.50
N TYR A 104 12.06 -12.90 30.34
CA TYR A 104 12.53 -13.56 29.12
C TYR A 104 14.04 -13.38 28.89
N LYS A 105 14.62 -14.31 28.13
CA LYS A 105 16.03 -14.24 27.72
C LYS A 105 16.26 -13.04 26.79
N GLU A 106 17.51 -12.61 26.67
CA GLU A 106 17.93 -11.44 25.88
C GLU A 106 17.35 -10.11 26.36
N PHE A 107 16.68 -10.06 27.52
CA PHE A 107 16.14 -8.82 28.07
C PHE A 107 17.25 -7.79 28.35
N THR A 108 17.02 -6.56 27.88
CA THR A 108 17.91 -5.42 28.09
C THR A 108 17.19 -4.17 28.61
N GLY A 109 15.87 -4.07 28.44
CA GLY A 109 15.06 -2.97 28.95
C GLY A 109 13.63 -2.99 28.40
N VAL A 110 12.65 -2.53 29.18
CA VAL A 110 11.23 -2.63 28.82
C VAL A 110 10.91 -1.73 27.63
N THR A 111 11.40 -0.49 27.64
CA THR A 111 11.14 0.49 26.57
C THR A 111 12.36 0.68 25.65
N PRO A 112 12.18 1.19 24.42
CA PRO A 112 13.31 1.49 23.52
C PRO A 112 14.36 2.39 24.16
N THR A 113 13.94 3.39 24.95
CA THR A 113 14.84 4.30 25.66
C THR A 113 15.60 3.61 26.79
N GLU A 114 14.98 2.68 27.52
CA GLU A 114 15.69 1.87 28.52
C GLU A 114 16.73 0.95 27.89
N ARG A 115 16.42 0.34 26.74
CA ARG A 115 17.38 -0.48 25.98
C ARG A 115 18.55 0.35 25.45
N ALA A 116 18.27 1.55 24.93
CA ALA A 116 19.30 2.50 24.51
C ALA A 116 20.22 2.87 25.69
N ARG A 117 19.65 3.18 26.87
CA ARG A 117 20.42 3.44 28.10
C ARG A 117 21.25 2.24 28.54
N ALA A 118 20.71 1.04 28.46
CA ALA A 118 21.45 -0.19 28.77
C ALA A 118 22.65 -0.41 27.83
N ALA A 119 22.56 0.07 26.59
CA ALA A 119 23.66 0.09 25.62
C ALA A 119 24.61 1.30 25.75
N GLY A 120 24.36 2.22 26.69
CA GLY A 120 25.20 3.39 26.96
C GLY A 120 24.73 4.71 26.32
N PHE A 121 23.51 4.77 25.77
CA PHE A 121 22.94 5.97 25.17
C PHE A 121 21.85 6.60 26.05
N ASP A 122 22.08 7.81 26.58
CA ASP A 122 21.22 8.41 27.61
C ASP A 122 20.27 9.52 27.09
N ARG A 123 19.78 9.40 25.86
CA ARG A 123 18.74 10.28 25.29
C ARG A 123 17.53 9.45 24.89
N GLY A 124 16.37 10.11 24.79
CA GLY A 124 15.14 9.49 24.27
C GLY A 124 15.31 9.08 22.81
N VAL A 125 14.73 7.93 22.45
CA VAL A 125 14.76 7.37 21.10
C VAL A 125 13.36 6.97 20.66
N THR A 126 13.11 7.07 19.36
CA THR A 126 11.95 6.45 18.69
C THR A 126 12.40 5.12 18.08
N GLU A 127 11.51 4.13 18.04
CA GLU A 127 11.80 2.82 17.45
C GLU A 127 10.82 2.49 16.34
N VAL A 128 11.35 1.91 15.27
CA VAL A 128 10.55 1.30 14.20
C VAL A 128 11.06 -0.11 13.96
N ILE A 129 10.13 -1.04 13.70
CA ILE A 129 10.42 -2.47 13.56
C ILE A 129 9.77 -2.99 12.29
N ALA A 130 10.53 -3.74 11.50
CA ALA A 130 10.02 -4.44 10.33
C ALA A 130 10.44 -5.91 10.37
N TYR A 131 9.63 -6.76 9.74
CA TYR A 131 9.92 -8.18 9.59
C TYR A 131 10.32 -8.49 8.16
N ASP A 132 11.61 -8.35 7.86
CA ASP A 132 12.23 -8.67 6.58
C ASP A 132 13.68 -9.11 6.79
N SER A 133 14.20 -9.98 5.92
CA SER A 133 15.58 -10.48 6.02
C SER A 133 16.60 -9.58 5.34
N ASP A 134 16.14 -8.69 4.45
CA ASP A 134 16.96 -7.66 3.83
C ASP A 134 16.67 -6.30 4.46
N SER A 135 17.71 -5.57 4.88
CA SER A 135 17.54 -4.29 5.58
C SER A 135 16.97 -3.19 4.69
N ILE A 136 17.22 -3.21 3.38
CA ILE A 136 16.67 -2.20 2.46
C ILE A 136 15.18 -2.48 2.25
N ALA A 137 14.80 -3.74 2.04
CA ALA A 137 13.40 -4.16 2.00
C ALA A 137 12.66 -3.86 3.30
N ALA A 138 13.33 -3.98 4.45
CA ALA A 138 12.79 -3.59 5.74
C ALA A 138 12.53 -2.07 5.81
N VAL A 139 13.49 -1.24 5.38
CA VAL A 139 13.31 0.23 5.30
C VAL A 139 12.17 0.58 4.35
N ASP A 140 12.09 -0.04 3.17
CA ASP A 140 10.98 0.15 2.22
C ASP A 140 9.62 -0.17 2.83
N ARG A 141 9.54 -1.26 3.59
CA ARG A 141 8.31 -1.63 4.30
C ARG A 141 7.91 -0.53 5.30
N LEU A 142 8.86 0.00 6.06
CA LEU A 142 8.62 1.08 7.02
C LEU A 142 8.20 2.37 6.31
N LEU A 143 8.80 2.71 5.18
CA LEU A 143 8.43 3.87 4.36
C LEU A 143 7.02 3.75 3.76
N ASN A 144 6.52 2.53 3.56
CA ASN A 144 5.15 2.29 3.09
C ASN A 144 4.08 2.39 4.19
N ALA A 145 4.49 2.50 5.46
CA ALA A 145 3.63 2.60 6.63
C ALA A 145 3.76 4.02 7.23
N PRO A 146 2.76 4.92 7.10
CA PRO A 146 2.90 6.34 7.39
C PRO A 146 3.41 6.68 8.80
N LEU A 147 2.97 5.98 9.84
CA LEU A 147 3.43 6.24 11.22
C LEU A 147 4.87 5.77 11.43
N HIS A 148 5.28 4.67 10.80
CA HIS A 148 6.68 4.21 10.82
C HIS A 148 7.60 5.04 9.92
N ARG A 149 7.07 5.57 8.81
CA ARG A 149 7.76 6.46 7.89
C ARG A 149 8.09 7.79 8.57
N ALA A 150 7.15 8.35 9.33
CA ALA A 150 7.25 9.67 9.95
C ALA A 150 8.58 9.93 10.69
N PRO A 151 9.08 9.06 11.59
CA PRO A 151 10.36 9.29 12.25
C PRO A 151 11.57 9.21 11.30
N ILE A 152 11.50 8.40 10.22
CA ILE A 152 12.60 8.23 9.24
C ILE A 152 12.77 9.50 8.40
N ILE A 153 11.65 10.08 7.95
CA ILE A 153 11.62 11.30 7.13
C ILE A 153 11.40 12.56 7.97
N ASN A 154 11.62 12.50 9.29
CA ASN A 154 11.56 13.70 10.11
C ASN A 154 12.84 14.52 9.88
N PRO A 155 12.75 15.82 9.50
CA PRO A 155 13.92 16.66 9.26
C PRO A 155 14.86 16.80 10.47
N ARG A 156 14.32 16.61 11.67
CA ARG A 156 15.06 16.71 12.94
C ARG A 156 15.71 15.41 13.39
N THR A 157 15.55 14.31 12.64
CA THR A 157 16.28 13.07 12.94
C THR A 157 17.76 13.24 12.60
N VAL A 158 18.65 12.90 13.53
CA VAL A 158 20.11 13.16 13.43
C VAL A 158 20.98 11.92 13.54
N GLU A 159 20.54 10.94 14.32
CA GLU A 159 21.29 9.73 14.59
C GLU A 159 20.35 8.53 14.50
N ILE A 160 20.89 7.43 13.98
CA ILE A 160 20.18 6.17 13.89
C ILE A 160 21.05 5.01 14.41
N GLY A 161 20.40 3.97 14.90
CA GLY A 161 20.97 2.65 15.07
C GLY A 161 20.16 1.65 14.27
N VAL A 162 20.82 0.72 13.59
CA VAL A 162 20.15 -0.35 12.84
C VAL A 162 20.66 -1.69 13.33
N GLY A 163 19.73 -2.61 13.62
CA GLY A 163 20.01 -3.96 14.08
C GLY A 163 19.16 -4.97 13.34
N GLN A 164 19.75 -6.10 12.95
CA GLN A 164 19.07 -7.16 12.22
C GLN A 164 19.36 -8.51 12.87
N SER A 165 18.31 -9.30 13.09
CA SER A 165 18.41 -10.71 13.52
C SER A 165 17.51 -11.57 12.64
N GLU A 166 18.12 -12.31 11.70
CA GLU A 166 17.44 -13.03 10.62
C GLU A 166 16.42 -12.14 9.89
N ASN A 167 15.12 -12.29 10.18
CA ASN A 167 14.03 -11.54 9.58
C ASN A 167 13.47 -10.42 10.47
N VAL A 168 14.11 -10.08 11.58
CA VAL A 168 13.70 -8.97 12.45
C VAL A 168 14.67 -7.80 12.27
N PHE A 169 14.17 -6.71 11.73
CA PHE A 169 14.88 -5.44 11.58
C PHE A 169 14.37 -4.44 12.63
N VAL A 170 15.28 -3.82 13.36
CA VAL A 170 14.99 -2.77 14.34
C VAL A 170 15.82 -1.54 13.97
N MET A 171 15.18 -0.37 13.96
CA MET A 171 15.87 0.91 13.85
C MET A 171 15.47 1.83 14.99
N LEU A 172 16.47 2.34 15.70
CA LEU A 172 16.32 3.41 16.68
C LEU A 172 16.69 4.74 16.04
N LEU A 173 15.88 5.78 16.29
CA LEU A 173 16.06 7.12 15.73
C LEU A 173 16.10 8.16 16.85
N VAL A 174 16.98 9.14 16.69
CA VAL A 174 17.12 10.26 17.62
C VAL A 174 16.69 11.54 16.93
N THR A 175 15.73 12.23 17.54
CA THR A 175 15.26 13.55 17.09
C THR A 175 15.95 14.64 17.90
N ASP A 176 16.57 15.60 17.21
CA ASP A 176 17.11 16.82 17.81
C ASP A 176 16.22 18.02 17.49
N TYR A 177 15.46 18.45 18.50
CA TYR A 177 14.54 19.58 18.37
C TYR A 177 15.24 20.94 18.26
N SER A 178 16.55 21.01 18.46
CA SER A 178 17.34 22.24 18.24
C SER A 178 17.64 22.48 16.76
N ILE A 179 17.46 21.49 15.89
CA ILE A 179 17.65 21.66 14.46
C ILE A 179 16.49 22.44 13.86
N GLU A 180 16.84 23.54 13.22
CA GLU A 180 15.97 24.30 12.33
C GLU A 180 15.96 23.63 10.95
N PHE A 181 14.76 23.42 10.41
CA PHE A 181 14.55 22.97 9.05
C PHE A 181 13.72 24.03 8.35
N GLU A 182 14.16 24.51 7.21
CA GLU A 182 13.39 25.44 6.39
C GLU A 182 12.78 24.67 5.22
N GLY A 183 11.50 24.92 4.95
CA GLY A 183 10.80 24.32 3.81
C GLY A 183 9.86 23.19 4.17
N ASP A 184 9.28 22.60 3.14
CA ASP A 184 8.33 21.50 3.23
C ASP A 184 8.96 20.18 2.77
N TYR A 185 8.27 19.07 3.03
CA TYR A 185 8.68 17.77 2.52
C TYR A 185 7.48 16.90 2.17
N VAL A 186 7.68 16.00 1.20
CA VAL A 186 6.63 15.13 0.65
C VAL A 186 7.10 13.68 0.60
N TYR A 187 6.16 12.77 0.79
CA TYR A 187 6.33 11.37 0.42
C TYR A 187 5.03 10.83 -0.19
N PRO A 188 5.03 10.15 -1.34
CA PRO A 188 6.17 9.90 -2.22
C PRO A 188 6.85 11.18 -2.68
N LEU A 189 8.11 11.07 -3.11
CA LEU A 189 8.84 12.17 -3.71
C LEU A 189 8.13 12.65 -4.99
N ASP A 190 8.35 13.91 -5.36
CA ASP A 190 7.85 14.41 -6.63
C ASP A 190 8.48 13.63 -7.80
N GLY A 191 7.64 13.20 -8.74
CA GLY A 191 8.01 12.33 -9.85
C GLY A 191 8.30 10.87 -9.45
N ALA A 192 8.03 10.46 -8.21
CA ALA A 192 8.25 9.07 -7.79
C ALA A 192 7.44 8.10 -8.66
N THR A 193 8.06 6.99 -9.04
CA THR A 193 7.39 5.91 -9.78
C THR A 193 7.34 4.65 -8.92
N ASN A 194 6.59 3.64 -9.36
CA ASN A 194 6.46 2.35 -8.66
C ASN A 194 5.85 2.47 -7.24
N VAL A 195 5.01 3.47 -7.01
CA VAL A 195 4.34 3.69 -5.72
C VAL A 195 3.21 2.67 -5.52
N ASN A 196 3.03 2.13 -4.31
CA ASN A 196 1.93 1.20 -4.07
C ASN A 196 0.55 1.84 -4.36
N THR A 197 -0.45 1.03 -4.68
CA THR A 197 -1.80 1.52 -5.01
C THR A 197 -2.70 1.73 -3.80
N HIS A 198 -2.39 1.06 -2.70
CA HIS A 198 -3.20 1.08 -1.49
C HIS A 198 -2.29 1.13 -0.28
N PHE A 199 -2.79 1.72 0.79
CA PHE A 199 -2.19 1.60 2.09
C PHE A 199 -2.44 0.18 2.59
N CYS A 200 -1.41 -0.44 3.13
CA CYS A 200 -1.55 -1.68 3.84
C CYS A 200 -0.54 -1.75 4.97
N CYS A 201 -0.86 -2.62 5.92
CA CYS A 201 0.13 -3.33 6.70
C CYS A 201 0.90 -2.45 7.70
N GLU A 202 0.18 -1.63 8.47
CA GLU A 202 0.73 -0.91 9.62
C GLU A 202 -0.01 -1.29 10.91
N TRP A 203 0.74 -1.43 12.00
CA TRP A 203 0.19 -1.69 13.33
C TRP A 203 0.85 -0.75 14.35
N PRO A 204 0.08 0.09 15.07
CA PRO A 204 -1.39 0.23 15.01
C PRO A 204 -1.86 0.76 13.65
N ASN A 205 -3.06 0.37 13.24
CA ASN A 205 -3.61 0.80 11.95
C ASN A 205 -4.21 2.21 12.08
N PRO A 206 -3.64 3.25 11.43
CA PRO A 206 -4.13 4.62 11.54
C PRO A 206 -5.59 4.77 11.05
N LEU A 207 -6.05 3.89 10.16
CA LEU A 207 -7.40 3.96 9.59
C LEU A 207 -8.50 3.67 10.62
N GLU A 208 -8.19 2.99 11.72
CA GLU A 208 -9.15 2.70 12.80
C GLU A 208 -9.68 4.00 13.42
N SER A 209 -8.84 5.03 13.53
CA SER A 209 -9.21 6.34 14.10
C SER A 209 -10.29 7.07 13.32
N VAL A 210 -10.45 6.75 12.02
CA VAL A 210 -11.41 7.35 11.11
C VAL A 210 -12.50 6.37 10.67
N GLY A 211 -12.57 5.20 11.32
CA GLY A 211 -13.59 4.18 11.03
C GLY A 211 -13.50 3.60 9.63
N ARG A 212 -12.27 3.42 9.10
CA ARG A 212 -12.03 2.84 7.78
C ARG A 212 -11.13 1.60 7.90
N ASP A 213 -11.35 0.63 7.02
CA ASP A 213 -10.52 -0.58 6.96
C ASP A 213 -9.54 -0.57 5.80
N ARG A 214 -9.73 0.33 4.83
CA ARG A 214 -8.96 0.40 3.57
C ARG A 214 -8.85 1.82 3.06
N SER A 215 -7.78 2.09 2.33
CA SER A 215 -7.58 3.34 1.60
C SER A 215 -6.60 3.14 0.44
N GLY A 216 -6.53 4.14 -0.43
CA GLY A 216 -5.40 4.31 -1.34
C GLY A 216 -4.09 4.50 -0.59
N TYR A 217 -3.01 4.58 -1.35
CA TYR A 217 -1.67 4.75 -0.79
C TYR A 217 -1.57 6.00 0.10
N ALA A 218 -0.91 5.85 1.24
CA ALA A 218 -0.74 6.93 2.20
C ALA A 218 0.34 7.91 1.72
N ILE A 219 -0.07 9.15 1.48
CA ILE A 219 0.81 10.27 1.11
C ILE A 219 1.13 11.04 2.38
N THR A 220 2.35 11.54 2.55
CA THR A 220 2.75 12.42 3.65
C THR A 220 3.10 13.79 3.09
N TYR A 221 2.62 14.83 3.76
CA TYR A 221 3.08 16.20 3.58
C TYR A 221 3.47 16.79 4.93
N GLY A 222 4.70 17.29 5.03
CA GLY A 222 5.16 18.11 6.14
C GLY A 222 5.22 19.57 5.71
N PRO A 223 4.35 20.45 6.23
CA PRO A 223 4.38 21.87 5.87
C PRO A 223 5.64 22.56 6.44
N PRO A 224 5.98 23.76 5.92
CA PRO A 224 7.03 24.58 6.53
C PRO A 224 6.79 24.79 8.02
N PRO A 225 7.82 24.82 8.88
CA PRO A 225 7.61 25.02 10.30
C PRO A 225 6.84 26.30 10.61
N GLY A 226 5.91 26.20 11.56
CA GLY A 226 4.99 27.29 11.89
C GLY A 226 3.77 27.39 10.96
N SER A 227 3.65 26.56 9.93
CA SER A 227 2.49 26.55 9.04
C SER A 227 1.45 25.50 9.40
N TYR A 228 0.19 25.75 9.03
CA TYR A 228 -0.90 24.78 9.05
C TYR A 228 -1.50 24.63 7.66
N ILE A 229 -2.05 23.45 7.36
CA ILE A 229 -2.67 23.15 6.07
C ILE A 229 -4.05 23.80 6.00
N THR A 230 -4.36 24.46 4.89
CA THR A 230 -5.65 25.13 4.64
C THR A 230 -6.50 24.41 3.60
N ASP A 231 -5.87 23.79 2.60
CA ASP A 231 -6.55 23.05 1.53
C ASP A 231 -5.65 21.92 1.01
N ILE A 232 -6.26 20.80 0.62
CA ILE A 232 -5.59 19.69 -0.04
C ILE A 232 -6.46 19.25 -1.21
N LYS A 233 -5.83 19.11 -2.38
CA LYS A 233 -6.39 18.49 -3.57
C LYS A 233 -5.58 17.25 -3.95
N VAL A 234 -6.31 16.22 -4.34
CA VAL A 234 -5.75 14.96 -4.82
C VAL A 234 -6.40 14.73 -6.17
N GLU A 235 -5.63 14.70 -7.25
CA GLU A 235 -6.13 14.62 -8.62
C GLU A 235 -5.58 13.37 -9.32
N ASN A 236 -6.41 12.73 -10.14
CA ASN A 236 -5.97 11.63 -11.02
C ASN A 236 -5.34 12.17 -12.32
N GLU A 237 -4.88 11.26 -13.19
CA GLU A 237 -4.27 11.60 -14.47
C GLU A 237 -5.22 12.36 -15.44
N GLN A 238 -6.54 12.32 -15.18
CA GLN A 238 -7.56 13.07 -15.93
C GLN A 238 -7.87 14.45 -15.32
N GLY A 239 -7.24 14.83 -14.21
CA GLY A 239 -7.53 16.08 -13.48
C GLY A 239 -8.82 16.03 -12.64
N GLU A 240 -9.35 14.83 -12.37
CA GLU A 240 -10.52 14.67 -11.50
C GLU A 240 -10.11 14.65 -10.03
N ASN A 241 -10.77 15.47 -9.21
CA ASN A 241 -10.55 15.53 -7.77
C ASN A 241 -11.05 14.25 -7.07
N MET A 242 -10.20 13.72 -6.21
CA MET A 242 -10.35 12.46 -5.49
C MET A 242 -10.79 12.71 -4.04
N PRO A 243 -11.76 11.94 -3.52
CA PRO A 243 -12.06 11.99 -2.11
C PRO A 243 -10.91 11.41 -1.29
N TYR A 244 -10.55 12.10 -0.21
CA TYR A 244 -9.54 11.67 0.75
C TYR A 244 -10.03 11.87 2.18
N PHE A 245 -9.28 11.37 3.13
CA PHE A 245 -9.27 11.85 4.52
C PHE A 245 -7.82 12.04 4.93
N SER A 246 -7.58 12.83 5.97
CA SER A 246 -6.24 13.07 6.47
C SER A 246 -6.16 12.82 7.96
N ILE A 247 -4.97 12.38 8.39
CA ILE A 247 -4.64 12.14 9.80
C ILE A 247 -3.38 12.95 10.08
N GLY A 248 -3.45 13.84 11.07
CA GLY A 248 -2.30 14.60 11.52
C GLY A 248 -1.33 13.73 12.31
N ASP A 249 -0.04 13.96 12.11
CA ASP A 249 1.04 13.37 12.88
C ASP A 249 2.04 14.48 13.30
N VAL A 250 3.00 14.15 14.16
CA VAL A 250 3.98 15.10 14.69
C VAL A 250 4.80 15.73 13.55
N GLY A 251 4.43 16.96 13.18
CA GLY A 251 5.10 17.74 12.13
C GLY A 251 4.74 17.31 10.70
N ALA A 252 3.70 16.49 10.52
CA ALA A 252 3.26 16.02 9.21
C ALA A 252 1.73 15.82 9.15
N THR A 253 1.21 15.64 7.94
CA THR A 253 -0.15 15.17 7.70
C THR A 253 -0.11 14.04 6.70
N HIS A 254 -0.76 12.94 7.04
CA HIS A 254 -0.93 11.80 6.17
C HIS A 254 -2.26 11.90 5.45
N ILE A 255 -2.21 11.90 4.12
CA ILE A 255 -3.36 12.00 3.22
C ILE A 255 -3.65 10.61 2.66
N PHE A 256 -4.87 10.15 2.87
CA PHE A 256 -5.33 8.83 2.45
C PHE A 256 -6.47 8.99 1.44
N PRO A 257 -6.23 8.69 0.15
CA PRO A 257 -7.31 8.57 -0.82
C PRO A 257 -8.33 7.54 -0.33
N GLN A 258 -9.63 7.82 -0.43
CA GLN A 258 -10.67 6.92 0.11
C GLN A 258 -10.75 5.57 -0.62
N HIS A 259 -10.10 5.46 -1.77
CA HIS A 259 -10.11 4.27 -2.61
C HIS A 259 -8.70 3.89 -3.06
N ASN A 260 -8.50 2.61 -3.37
CA ASN A 260 -7.30 2.15 -4.03
C ASN A 260 -7.04 2.99 -5.29
N LEU A 261 -5.78 3.37 -5.46
CA LEU A 261 -5.30 4.02 -6.65
C LEU A 261 -5.23 3.00 -7.79
N PHE A 262 -5.39 3.47 -9.02
CA PHE A 262 -5.18 2.66 -10.21
C PHE A 262 -3.72 2.31 -10.37
N TYR A 263 -3.44 1.18 -10.98
CA TYR A 263 -2.10 0.80 -11.39
C TYR A 263 -1.64 1.63 -12.60
N ASN A 264 -0.33 1.90 -12.66
CA ASN A 264 0.29 2.66 -13.73
C ASN A 264 -0.47 3.96 -14.06
N ALA A 265 -0.87 4.68 -13.02
CA ALA A 265 -1.59 5.94 -13.11
C ALA A 265 -0.84 7.01 -12.32
N THR A 266 -0.79 8.21 -12.87
CA THR A 266 -0.16 9.36 -12.22
C THR A 266 -1.21 10.13 -11.43
N TYR A 267 -0.84 10.51 -10.21
CA TYR A 267 -1.65 11.34 -9.31
C TYR A 267 -0.89 12.60 -8.96
N THR A 268 -1.62 13.71 -8.90
CA THR A 268 -1.10 15.03 -8.51
C THR A 268 -1.69 15.44 -7.18
N ILE A 269 -0.84 15.85 -6.25
CA ILE A 269 -1.24 16.33 -4.93
C ILE A 269 -0.89 17.81 -4.86
N THR A 270 -1.87 18.65 -4.54
CA THR A 270 -1.65 20.07 -4.29
C THR A 270 -2.07 20.39 -2.86
N VAL A 271 -1.15 20.93 -2.08
CA VAL A 271 -1.38 21.31 -0.69
C VAL A 271 -1.13 22.80 -0.53
N LYS A 272 -2.09 23.48 0.09
CA LYS A 272 -1.96 24.86 0.53
C LYS A 272 -1.72 24.89 2.01
N SER A 273 -0.71 25.65 2.43
CA SER A 273 -0.38 25.87 3.82
C SER A 273 -0.24 27.35 4.11
N LYS A 274 -0.52 27.74 5.35
CA LYS A 274 -0.48 29.13 5.79
C LYS A 274 0.41 29.27 7.02
N GLN A 275 1.34 30.21 6.97
CA GLN A 275 2.21 30.55 8.09
C GLN A 275 1.39 31.16 9.24
N SER A 276 1.55 30.63 10.45
CA SER A 276 0.74 31.03 11.60
C SER A 276 0.99 32.48 12.04
N LEU A 277 2.23 32.98 11.86
CA LEU A 277 2.63 34.31 12.31
C LEU A 277 2.42 35.41 11.26
N THR A 278 2.78 35.12 10.00
CA THR A 278 2.72 36.12 8.91
C THR A 278 1.40 36.08 8.15
N GLY A 279 0.70 34.95 8.19
CA GLY A 279 -0.47 34.70 7.35
C GLY A 279 -0.14 34.48 5.87
N GLU A 280 1.14 34.36 5.51
CA GLU A 280 1.59 34.05 4.16
C GLU A 280 1.13 32.64 3.76
N GLU A 281 0.61 32.51 2.54
CA GLU A 281 0.15 31.25 1.98
C GLU A 281 1.20 30.70 1.01
N VAL A 282 1.52 29.42 1.15
CA VAL A 282 2.42 28.67 0.28
C VAL A 282 1.66 27.50 -0.31
N GLU A 283 1.78 27.33 -1.62
CA GLU A 283 1.22 26.20 -2.36
C GLU A 283 2.35 25.26 -2.80
N LYS A 284 2.17 23.96 -2.52
CA LYS A 284 3.05 22.89 -2.98
C LYS A 284 2.27 21.96 -3.89
N SER A 285 2.80 21.69 -5.07
CA SER A 285 2.28 20.66 -5.97
C SER A 285 3.36 19.64 -6.28
N PHE A 286 3.01 18.36 -6.25
CA PHE A 286 3.90 17.24 -6.58
C PHE A 286 3.09 16.07 -7.14
N SER A 287 3.76 15.18 -7.87
CA SER A 287 3.13 14.05 -8.53
C SER A 287 3.84 12.74 -8.24
N PHE A 288 3.12 11.63 -8.37
CA PHE A 288 3.71 10.29 -8.34
C PHE A 288 2.93 9.33 -9.23
N THR A 289 3.61 8.31 -9.73
CA THR A 289 3.05 7.24 -10.55
C THR A 289 3.02 5.94 -9.76
N THR A 290 1.85 5.34 -9.67
CA THR A 290 1.68 4.04 -9.03
C THR A 290 2.39 2.95 -9.82
N LYS A 291 2.77 1.89 -9.12
CA LYS A 291 3.32 0.69 -9.71
C LYS A 291 2.40 0.14 -10.78
N ASP A 292 2.99 -0.57 -11.71
CA ASP A 292 2.24 -1.51 -12.52
C ASP A 292 1.57 -2.52 -11.58
N SER A 293 0.46 -3.11 -12.03
CA SER A 293 -0.25 -4.23 -11.41
C SER A 293 0.65 -5.36 -10.91
N GLY A 294 1.92 -5.40 -11.33
CA GLY A 294 2.83 -6.49 -11.04
C GLY A 294 2.42 -7.74 -11.81
N HIS A 295 1.46 -7.63 -12.72
CA HIS A 295 1.31 -8.54 -13.85
C HIS A 295 2.44 -8.31 -14.85
N ARG A 296 3.71 -8.34 -14.40
CA ARG A 296 4.79 -8.90 -15.21
C ARG A 296 4.32 -10.28 -15.64
N LYS A 297 3.71 -10.47 -16.81
CA LYS A 297 3.44 -11.78 -17.47
C LYS A 297 3.37 -12.99 -16.51
N ARG A 298 2.76 -12.86 -15.33
CA ARG A 298 2.44 -13.95 -14.42
C ARG A 298 1.13 -14.30 -15.01
N GLN A 299 1.26 -15.08 -16.08
CA GLN A 299 0.21 -15.60 -16.90
C GLN A 299 -0.83 -16.11 -15.91
N LEU A 300 -1.82 -15.28 -15.58
CA LEU A 300 -3.13 -15.78 -15.23
C LEU A 300 -3.52 -16.48 -16.51
N VAL A 301 -3.15 -17.76 -16.60
CA VAL A 301 -3.42 -18.58 -17.76
C VAL A 301 -4.90 -18.80 -17.72
N TYR A 302 -5.61 -17.89 -18.37
CA TYR A 302 -6.98 -18.14 -18.72
C TYR A 302 -6.93 -19.22 -19.80
N ALA A 303 -7.50 -20.38 -19.51
CA ALA A 303 -7.39 -21.54 -20.40
C ALA A 303 -8.02 -21.27 -21.79
N ASP A 304 -8.89 -20.26 -21.87
CA ASP A 304 -9.55 -19.79 -23.08
C ASP A 304 -8.95 -18.48 -23.66
N PHE A 305 -7.80 -18.02 -23.17
CA PHE A 305 -7.05 -16.92 -23.79
C PHE A 305 -6.24 -17.42 -25.00
N ARG A 306 -6.24 -16.61 -26.06
CA ARG A 306 -5.56 -16.89 -27.33
C ARG A 306 -4.95 -15.59 -27.84
N GLU A 307 -3.63 -15.49 -27.93
CA GLU A 307 -2.93 -14.22 -28.26
C GLU A 307 -3.40 -13.61 -29.60
N GLU A 308 -3.70 -14.43 -30.61
CA GLU A 308 -4.02 -13.97 -31.97
C GLU A 308 -5.48 -13.54 -32.18
N GLU A 309 -6.32 -13.55 -31.14
CA GLU A 309 -7.71 -13.09 -31.26
C GLU A 309 -7.81 -11.56 -31.32
N TYR A 310 -8.82 -11.05 -32.04
CA TYR A 310 -9.01 -9.60 -32.20
C TYR A 310 -9.24 -8.85 -30.88
N TRP A 311 -9.61 -9.57 -29.82
CA TRP A 311 -9.94 -9.03 -28.50
C TRP A 311 -8.83 -9.22 -27.47
N SER A 312 -7.73 -9.91 -27.79
CA SER A 312 -6.70 -10.30 -26.82
C SER A 312 -6.12 -9.12 -26.06
N ASP A 313 -5.54 -8.17 -26.79
CA ASP A 313 -4.88 -7.00 -26.21
C ASP A 313 -5.88 -6.11 -25.48
N ASN A 314 -7.08 -5.96 -26.04
CA ASN A 314 -8.15 -5.17 -25.42
C ASN A 314 -8.66 -5.81 -24.12
N MET A 315 -8.73 -7.13 -24.07
CA MET A 315 -9.11 -7.88 -22.88
C MET A 315 -8.06 -7.74 -21.79
N LEU A 316 -6.78 -7.88 -22.13
CA LEU A 316 -5.68 -7.67 -21.19
C LEU A 316 -5.69 -6.24 -20.64
N TRP A 317 -5.79 -5.24 -21.52
CA TRP A 317 -5.92 -3.82 -21.14
C TRP A 317 -7.12 -3.60 -20.19
N ALA A 318 -8.27 -4.19 -20.48
CA ALA A 318 -9.47 -4.03 -19.65
C ALA A 318 -9.32 -4.70 -18.27
N ILE A 319 -8.58 -5.81 -18.17
CA ILE A 319 -8.25 -6.47 -16.90
C ILE A 319 -7.27 -5.63 -16.10
N GLU A 320 -6.22 -5.12 -16.73
CA GLU A 320 -5.21 -4.25 -16.10
C GLU A 320 -5.82 -2.95 -15.55
N LYS A 321 -6.76 -2.35 -16.30
CA LYS A 321 -7.54 -1.18 -15.86
C LYS A 321 -8.63 -1.55 -14.83
N GLY A 322 -8.81 -2.82 -14.49
CA GLY A 322 -9.81 -3.28 -13.52
C GLY A 322 -11.27 -3.17 -14.01
N LEU A 323 -11.49 -3.00 -15.31
CA LEU A 323 -12.83 -2.85 -15.90
C LEU A 323 -13.58 -4.18 -15.89
N ILE A 324 -12.87 -5.26 -16.24
CA ILE A 324 -13.41 -6.61 -16.36
C ILE A 324 -12.49 -7.60 -15.62
N GLN A 325 -13.09 -8.66 -15.08
CA GLN A 325 -12.35 -9.77 -14.48
C GLN A 325 -12.76 -11.09 -15.13
N GLY A 326 -11.83 -12.05 -15.14
CA GLY A 326 -12.15 -13.43 -15.49
C GLY A 326 -12.86 -14.16 -14.35
N TYR A 327 -13.37 -15.34 -14.66
CA TYR A 327 -13.97 -16.26 -13.72
C TYR A 327 -12.88 -17.20 -13.20
N LEU A 328 -12.59 -17.11 -11.91
CA LEU A 328 -11.54 -17.91 -11.28
C LEU A 328 -12.06 -19.29 -10.89
N SER A 329 -11.17 -20.29 -10.93
CA SER A 329 -11.43 -21.66 -10.46
C SER A 329 -12.77 -22.22 -10.96
N GLN A 330 -13.00 -22.13 -12.27
CA GLN A 330 -14.19 -22.66 -12.92
C GLN A 330 -13.93 -24.07 -13.42
N TYR A 331 -14.88 -24.98 -13.19
CA TYR A 331 -14.83 -26.29 -13.81
C TYR A 331 -14.99 -26.14 -15.33
N ASN A 332 -13.99 -26.59 -16.09
CA ASN A 332 -14.01 -26.58 -17.54
C ASN A 332 -14.34 -27.98 -18.07
N SER A 333 -15.56 -28.15 -18.60
CA SER A 333 -16.02 -29.43 -19.14
C SER A 333 -15.26 -29.91 -20.38
N LYS A 334 -14.49 -29.04 -21.04
CA LYS A 334 -13.66 -29.43 -22.19
C LYS A 334 -12.33 -30.06 -21.77
N THR A 335 -11.77 -29.64 -20.64
CA THR A 335 -10.46 -30.08 -20.13
C THR A 335 -10.56 -30.97 -18.89
N ASN A 336 -11.75 -31.08 -18.29
CA ASN A 336 -12.03 -31.82 -17.04
C ASN A 336 -11.19 -31.35 -15.84
N THR A 337 -10.86 -30.05 -15.80
CA THR A 337 -10.04 -29.44 -14.75
C THR A 337 -10.66 -28.12 -14.27
N TYR A 338 -10.26 -27.66 -13.09
CA TYR A 338 -10.60 -26.32 -12.59
C TYR A 338 -9.58 -25.31 -13.10
N GLU A 339 -10.04 -24.34 -13.87
CA GLU A 339 -9.19 -23.37 -14.57
C GLU A 339 -9.77 -21.97 -14.47
N ASN A 340 -8.94 -20.96 -14.71
CA ASN A 340 -9.41 -19.59 -14.85
C ASN A 340 -9.93 -19.39 -16.28
N LEU A 341 -11.06 -18.72 -16.46
CA LEU A 341 -11.69 -18.50 -17.78
C LEU A 341 -12.10 -17.04 -17.98
N LEU A 342 -11.84 -16.48 -19.17
CA LEU A 342 -12.30 -15.13 -19.55
C LEU A 342 -13.74 -15.13 -20.06
N ARG A 343 -14.14 -16.25 -20.67
CA ARG A 343 -15.39 -16.43 -21.42
C ARG A 343 -15.62 -15.31 -22.43
N PRO A 344 -14.68 -15.07 -23.37
CA PRO A 344 -14.73 -13.93 -24.31
C PRO A 344 -16.02 -13.93 -25.15
N TYR A 345 -16.50 -15.11 -25.52
CA TYR A 345 -17.70 -15.30 -26.35
C TYR A 345 -19.00 -15.46 -25.55
N ALA A 346 -18.96 -15.40 -24.21
CA ALA A 346 -20.18 -15.40 -23.43
C ALA A 346 -20.95 -14.10 -23.63
N HIS A 347 -22.28 -14.21 -23.61
CA HIS A 347 -23.19 -13.08 -23.70
C HIS A 347 -22.88 -12.05 -22.62
N LEU A 348 -22.81 -10.78 -23.03
CA LEU A 348 -22.65 -9.65 -22.13
C LEU A 348 -24.02 -9.26 -21.60
N THR A 349 -24.18 -9.22 -20.28
CA THR A 349 -25.43 -8.74 -19.68
C THR A 349 -25.46 -7.21 -19.58
N GLU A 350 -26.66 -6.63 -19.45
CA GLU A 350 -26.79 -5.18 -19.24
C GLU A 350 -26.07 -4.74 -17.97
N ALA A 351 -26.23 -5.48 -16.87
CA ALA A 351 -25.54 -5.22 -15.60
C ALA A 351 -24.01 -5.21 -15.76
N GLN A 352 -23.45 -6.20 -16.47
CA GLN A 352 -22.01 -6.24 -16.72
C GLN A 352 -21.53 -5.02 -17.50
N PHE A 353 -22.27 -4.61 -18.53
CA PHE A 353 -21.90 -3.45 -19.33
C PHE A 353 -21.91 -2.15 -18.52
N ILE A 354 -22.99 -1.87 -17.78
CA ILE A 354 -23.06 -0.63 -16.99
C ILE A 354 -22.01 -0.60 -15.88
N THR A 355 -21.66 -1.75 -15.29
CA THR A 355 -20.59 -1.83 -14.29
C THR A 355 -19.24 -1.55 -14.94
N ILE A 356 -18.96 -2.09 -16.13
CA ILE A 356 -17.74 -1.77 -16.90
C ILE A 356 -17.68 -0.26 -17.21
N LEU A 357 -18.79 0.33 -17.65
CA LEU A 357 -18.87 1.76 -17.99
C LEU A 357 -18.59 2.63 -16.76
N PHE A 358 -19.20 2.34 -15.61
CA PHE A 358 -18.95 3.12 -14.39
C PHE A 358 -17.59 2.83 -13.77
N ARG A 359 -17.03 1.63 -13.89
CA ARG A 359 -15.61 1.39 -13.55
C ARG A 359 -14.68 2.25 -14.40
N TYR A 360 -15.07 2.55 -15.64
CA TYR A 360 -14.29 3.41 -16.52
C TYR A 360 -14.48 4.90 -16.21
N GLN A 361 -15.72 5.37 -16.08
CA GLN A 361 -16.02 6.81 -15.99
C GLN A 361 -16.14 7.36 -14.57
N ARG A 362 -16.58 6.53 -13.61
CA ARG A 362 -16.91 6.92 -12.23
C ARG A 362 -16.52 5.83 -11.22
N PRO A 363 -15.29 5.29 -11.27
CA PRO A 363 -14.89 4.13 -10.47
C PRO A 363 -15.04 4.37 -8.96
N TYR A 364 -14.80 5.60 -8.51
CA TYR A 364 -14.83 5.99 -7.10
C TYR A 364 -16.26 6.12 -6.56
N GLU A 365 -17.19 6.64 -7.37
CA GLU A 365 -18.59 6.67 -6.97
C GLU A 365 -19.16 5.24 -6.87
N LEU A 366 -18.77 4.37 -7.80
CA LEU A 366 -19.19 2.96 -7.81
C LEU A 366 -18.65 2.17 -6.60
N SER A 367 -17.40 2.41 -6.18
CA SER A 367 -16.83 1.75 -5.00
C SER A 367 -17.55 2.19 -3.71
N GLY A 368 -17.94 3.47 -3.60
CA GLY A 368 -18.72 3.99 -2.46
C GLY A 368 -20.13 3.41 -2.33
N GLN A 369 -20.72 2.90 -3.41
CA GLN A 369 -22.03 2.26 -3.42
C GLN A 369 -21.99 0.80 -2.94
N SER A 370 -20.82 0.15 -2.96
CA SER A 370 -20.69 -1.28 -2.65
C SER A 370 -20.76 -1.60 -1.15
N SER A 371 -20.58 -0.60 -0.26
CA SER A 371 -20.61 -0.78 1.20
C SER A 371 -22.01 -0.62 1.83
N VAL A 372 -23.04 -0.33 1.04
CA VAL A 372 -24.36 0.09 1.55
C VAL A 372 -25.40 -1.03 1.56
N PHE A 373 -25.16 -2.17 0.88
CA PHE A 373 -26.25 -3.11 0.56
C PHE A 373 -26.03 -4.55 1.05
N ASP A 374 -27.09 -5.06 1.66
CA ASP A 374 -27.35 -6.42 2.15
C ASP A 374 -27.49 -7.44 1.00
N ASP A 375 -27.08 -8.70 1.22
CA ASP A 375 -27.14 -9.84 0.29
C ASP A 375 -28.53 -10.10 -0.33
N ARG A 376 -29.60 -9.48 0.19
CA ARG A 376 -30.97 -9.53 -0.38
C ARG A 376 -31.11 -8.82 -1.74
N PHE A 377 -30.17 -7.95 -2.11
CA PHE A 377 -30.21 -7.17 -3.35
C PHE A 377 -29.33 -7.76 -4.45
N HIS A 378 -29.71 -7.54 -5.70
CA HIS A 378 -28.92 -7.97 -6.85
C HIS A 378 -27.56 -7.25 -6.85
N TRP A 379 -26.46 -7.94 -7.18
CA TRP A 379 -25.08 -7.43 -7.08
C TRP A 379 -24.84 -6.09 -7.80
N ALA A 380 -25.58 -5.83 -8.89
CA ALA A 380 -25.49 -4.60 -9.67
C ALA A 380 -26.37 -3.44 -9.14
N TYR A 381 -27.01 -3.57 -7.96
CA TYR A 381 -27.93 -2.56 -7.44
C TYR A 381 -27.32 -1.16 -7.39
N GLY A 382 -26.14 -1.02 -6.77
CA GLY A 382 -25.43 0.27 -6.69
C GLY A 382 -25.10 0.86 -8.07
N THR A 383 -24.84 0.00 -9.06
CA THR A 383 -24.60 0.43 -10.44
C THR A 383 -25.88 0.97 -11.11
N TYR A 384 -27.04 0.37 -10.82
CA TYR A 384 -28.34 0.86 -11.33
C TYR A 384 -28.83 2.10 -10.59
N ASP A 385 -28.47 2.28 -9.33
CA ASP A 385 -28.68 3.55 -8.60
C ASP A 385 -27.93 4.70 -9.28
N MET A 386 -26.66 4.48 -9.62
CA MET A 386 -25.89 5.43 -10.42
C MET A 386 -26.50 5.64 -11.82
N ALA A 387 -26.90 4.57 -12.51
CA ALA A 387 -27.55 4.69 -13.82
C ALA A 387 -28.82 5.57 -13.76
N TRP A 388 -29.59 5.46 -12.69
CA TRP A 388 -30.74 6.34 -12.45
C TRP A 388 -30.34 7.78 -12.16
N LYS A 389 -29.33 8.00 -11.29
CA LYS A 389 -28.78 9.33 -10.98
C LYS A 389 -28.31 10.08 -12.24
N TYR A 390 -27.69 9.38 -13.18
CA TYR A 390 -27.16 9.94 -14.43
C TYR A 390 -28.13 9.86 -15.61
N ASP A 391 -29.41 9.54 -15.38
CA ASP A 391 -30.45 9.42 -16.40
C ASP A 391 -30.04 8.51 -17.58
N LEU A 392 -29.37 7.38 -17.30
CA LEU A 392 -28.95 6.46 -18.36
C LEU A 392 -30.12 5.61 -18.86
N PRO A 393 -30.29 5.45 -20.19
CA PRO A 393 -31.44 4.76 -20.80
C PRO A 393 -31.31 3.22 -20.76
N THR A 394 -31.11 2.67 -19.56
CA THR A 394 -31.09 1.24 -19.24
C THR A 394 -32.47 0.59 -19.40
N ASN A 395 -32.53 -0.71 -19.71
CA ASN A 395 -33.80 -1.44 -19.68
C ASN A 395 -34.22 -1.77 -18.24
N GLY A 396 -33.24 -2.16 -17.41
CA GLY A 396 -33.44 -2.39 -15.99
C GLY A 396 -33.47 -1.10 -15.18
N ARG A 397 -34.18 -1.15 -14.05
CA ARG A 397 -34.32 -0.12 -13.03
C ARG A 397 -34.35 -0.81 -11.67
N ILE A 398 -34.17 -0.04 -10.60
CA ILE A 398 -34.19 -0.57 -9.22
C ILE A 398 -35.42 -1.47 -8.94
N ASN A 399 -36.59 -1.12 -9.46
CA ASN A 399 -37.84 -1.85 -9.21
C ASN A 399 -38.10 -3.08 -10.12
N ASN A 400 -37.37 -3.23 -11.23
CA ASN A 400 -37.50 -4.39 -12.15
C ASN A 400 -36.13 -5.05 -12.43
N LEU A 401 -35.15 -4.81 -11.55
CA LEU A 401 -33.75 -5.16 -11.77
C LEU A 401 -33.55 -6.64 -12.07
N ARG A 402 -34.22 -7.53 -11.33
CA ARG A 402 -34.14 -8.99 -11.49
C ARG A 402 -34.63 -9.48 -12.85
N GLU A 403 -35.42 -8.68 -13.57
CA GLU A 403 -35.92 -9.05 -14.90
C GLU A 403 -34.94 -8.70 -16.01
N TYR A 404 -34.08 -7.69 -15.84
CA TYR A 404 -33.28 -7.12 -16.92
C TYR A 404 -31.77 -7.17 -16.70
N ALA A 405 -31.30 -7.14 -15.45
CA ALA A 405 -29.88 -7.04 -15.11
C ALA A 405 -29.02 -8.14 -15.75
N ASP A 406 -29.49 -9.38 -15.66
CA ASP A 406 -28.79 -10.56 -16.19
C ASP A 406 -29.20 -10.90 -17.64
N LYS A 407 -30.06 -10.10 -18.27
CA LYS A 407 -30.39 -10.27 -19.70
C LYS A 407 -29.26 -9.74 -20.57
N THR A 408 -29.05 -10.44 -21.69
CA THR A 408 -28.07 -10.05 -22.71
C THR A 408 -28.40 -8.67 -23.28
N ILE A 409 -27.39 -7.80 -23.34
CA ILE A 409 -27.53 -6.46 -23.91
C ILE A 409 -27.34 -6.48 -25.45
N THR A 410 -28.09 -5.64 -26.15
CA THR A 410 -27.94 -5.42 -27.59
C THR A 410 -26.91 -4.33 -27.90
N ARG A 411 -26.37 -4.33 -29.11
CA ARG A 411 -25.43 -3.31 -29.60
C ARG A 411 -26.04 -1.91 -29.55
N GLY A 412 -27.30 -1.77 -29.98
CA GLY A 412 -28.02 -0.50 -29.96
C GLY A 412 -28.19 0.07 -28.55
N LYS A 413 -28.62 -0.78 -27.61
CA LYS A 413 -28.78 -0.38 -26.21
C LYS A 413 -27.45 0.02 -25.56
N MET A 414 -26.39 -0.76 -25.79
CA MET A 414 -25.04 -0.44 -25.32
C MET A 414 -24.57 0.92 -25.85
N ALA A 415 -24.71 1.16 -27.16
CA ALA A 415 -24.37 2.44 -27.78
C ALA A 415 -25.17 3.59 -27.15
N GLN A 416 -26.48 3.39 -26.97
CA GLN A 416 -27.35 4.41 -26.38
C GLN A 416 -26.91 4.80 -24.98
N ILE A 417 -26.59 3.82 -24.13
CA ILE A 417 -26.10 4.07 -22.77
C ILE A 417 -24.74 4.77 -22.80
N LEU A 418 -23.78 4.27 -23.60
CA LEU A 418 -22.44 4.86 -23.70
C LEU A 418 -22.49 6.32 -24.18
N ALA A 419 -23.23 6.59 -25.25
CA ALA A 419 -23.39 7.93 -25.81
C ALA A 419 -24.12 8.86 -24.83
N SER A 420 -25.15 8.37 -24.13
CA SER A 420 -25.87 9.19 -23.15
C SER A 420 -24.97 9.59 -21.97
N ALA A 421 -24.14 8.65 -21.51
CA ALA A 421 -23.15 8.91 -20.48
C ALA A 421 -22.07 9.90 -20.96
N HIS A 422 -21.58 9.73 -22.20
CA HIS A 422 -20.59 10.62 -22.81
C HIS A 422 -21.10 12.07 -22.92
N TYR A 423 -22.34 12.26 -23.39
CA TYR A 423 -22.93 13.59 -23.55
C TYR A 423 -23.59 14.15 -22.30
N ASN A 424 -23.61 13.39 -21.20
CA ASN A 424 -24.34 13.72 -19.98
C ASN A 424 -25.80 14.11 -20.23
N LYS A 425 -26.46 13.43 -21.18
CA LYS A 425 -27.88 13.58 -21.53
C LYS A 425 -28.40 12.32 -22.23
N THR A 426 -29.65 11.95 -22.01
CA THR A 426 -30.29 10.86 -22.76
C THR A 426 -30.33 11.18 -24.25
N VAL A 427 -29.76 10.29 -25.08
CA VAL A 427 -29.84 10.37 -26.55
C VAL A 427 -30.67 9.23 -27.13
N THR A 428 -31.18 9.41 -28.34
CA THR A 428 -31.86 8.34 -29.08
C THR A 428 -30.86 7.29 -29.55
N GLU A 429 -31.34 6.06 -29.78
CA GLU A 429 -30.47 5.00 -30.30
C GLU A 429 -29.85 5.36 -31.67
N ARG A 430 -30.55 6.11 -32.52
CA ARG A 430 -30.03 6.55 -33.81
C ARG A 430 -28.89 7.56 -33.67
N GLU A 431 -29.04 8.53 -32.77
CA GLU A 431 -27.97 9.49 -32.44
C GLU A 431 -26.76 8.78 -31.84
N ALA A 432 -27.00 7.81 -30.96
CA ALA A 432 -25.94 7.01 -30.37
C ALA A 432 -25.17 6.20 -31.42
N VAL A 433 -25.87 5.51 -32.33
CA VAL A 433 -25.22 4.78 -33.44
C VAL A 433 -24.39 5.71 -34.32
N LYS A 434 -24.87 6.92 -34.59
CA LYS A 434 -24.11 7.93 -35.33
C LYS A 434 -22.82 8.29 -34.57
N PHE A 435 -22.91 8.57 -33.27
CA PHE A 435 -21.73 8.81 -32.42
C PHE A 435 -20.73 7.64 -32.47
N MET A 436 -21.18 6.39 -32.38
CA MET A 436 -20.29 5.22 -32.45
C MET A 436 -19.44 5.18 -33.73
N TYR A 437 -19.96 5.71 -34.85
CA TYR A 437 -19.22 5.80 -36.11
C TYR A 437 -18.32 7.03 -36.18
N GLU A 438 -18.81 8.19 -35.76
CA GLU A 438 -18.08 9.46 -35.79
C GLU A 438 -16.88 9.45 -34.85
N ALA A 439 -17.02 8.85 -33.67
CA ALA A 439 -15.95 8.66 -32.70
C ALA A 439 -15.03 7.47 -33.02
N GLY A 440 -15.23 6.77 -34.15
CA GLY A 440 -14.38 5.63 -34.54
C GLY A 440 -14.54 4.38 -33.66
N LEU A 441 -15.57 4.30 -32.83
CA LEU A 441 -15.79 3.19 -31.89
C LEU A 441 -16.24 1.91 -32.58
N SER A 442 -16.84 2.02 -33.77
CA SER A 442 -17.27 0.87 -34.57
C SER A 442 -17.14 1.11 -36.07
N ASN A 443 -16.84 0.04 -36.81
CA ASN A 443 -17.00 0.01 -38.26
C ASN A 443 -18.36 -0.59 -38.69
N GLY A 444 -19.11 -1.19 -37.77
CA GLY A 444 -20.32 -1.94 -38.07
C GLY A 444 -20.02 -3.26 -38.79
N TYR A 445 -21.05 -3.86 -39.37
CA TYR A 445 -20.95 -5.08 -40.17
C TYR A 445 -20.73 -4.74 -41.64
N PRO A 446 -19.88 -5.52 -42.33
CA PRO A 446 -19.69 -5.34 -43.75
C PRO A 446 -20.93 -5.76 -44.54
N ASP A 447 -21.11 -5.16 -45.71
CA ASP A 447 -22.03 -5.66 -46.73
C ASP A 447 -21.47 -6.91 -47.44
N ALA A 448 -22.22 -7.45 -48.40
CA ALA A 448 -21.81 -8.63 -49.17
C ALA A 448 -20.47 -8.44 -49.93
N ASN A 449 -20.07 -7.20 -50.20
CA ASN A 449 -18.84 -6.84 -50.90
C ASN A 449 -17.68 -6.51 -49.95
N ARG A 450 -17.84 -6.75 -48.64
CA ARG A 450 -16.87 -6.40 -47.59
C ARG A 450 -16.65 -4.90 -47.40
N ASN A 451 -17.55 -4.06 -47.90
CA ASN A 451 -17.55 -2.62 -47.58
C ASN A 451 -18.26 -2.39 -46.26
N TYR A 452 -17.90 -1.33 -45.53
CA TYR A 452 -18.53 -0.95 -44.26
C TYR A 452 -19.40 0.30 -44.47
N PRO A 453 -20.73 0.16 -44.69
CA PRO A 453 -21.56 1.28 -45.13
C PRO A 453 -21.81 2.34 -44.05
N LYS A 454 -21.50 2.03 -42.78
CA LYS A 454 -21.71 2.90 -41.62
C LYS A 454 -23.13 3.47 -41.48
N THR A 455 -24.12 2.68 -41.86
CA THR A 455 -25.56 2.96 -41.68
C THR A 455 -26.09 2.39 -40.37
N TYR A 456 -27.26 2.87 -39.93
CA TYR A 456 -27.97 2.31 -38.77
C TYR A 456 -28.21 0.80 -38.90
N ASN A 457 -28.59 0.31 -40.09
CA ASN A 457 -28.82 -1.12 -40.31
C ASN A 457 -27.51 -1.91 -40.27
N SER A 458 -26.45 -1.40 -40.91
CA SER A 458 -25.13 -2.06 -40.87
C SER A 458 -24.48 -2.01 -39.49
N TYR A 459 -24.94 -1.15 -38.57
CA TYR A 459 -24.49 -1.21 -37.17
C TYR A 459 -24.96 -2.49 -36.47
N GLY A 460 -26.12 -3.02 -36.89
CA GLY A 460 -26.77 -4.18 -36.31
C GLY A 460 -27.25 -3.94 -34.87
N PRO A 461 -28.11 -2.94 -34.61
CA PRO A 461 -28.52 -2.55 -33.26
C PRO A 461 -29.12 -3.70 -32.45
N GLU A 462 -29.89 -4.58 -33.09
CA GLU A 462 -30.54 -5.74 -32.44
C GLU A 462 -29.58 -6.90 -32.12
N LYS A 463 -28.35 -6.88 -32.65
CA LYS A 463 -27.40 -7.98 -32.39
C LYS A 463 -26.92 -7.89 -30.94
N THR A 464 -26.85 -9.04 -30.28
CA THR A 464 -26.36 -9.16 -28.91
C THR A 464 -24.84 -8.99 -28.83
N LEU A 465 -24.35 -8.52 -27.69
CA LEU A 465 -22.93 -8.38 -27.42
C LEU A 465 -22.35 -9.56 -26.64
N ALA A 466 -21.04 -9.74 -26.80
CA ALA A 466 -20.23 -10.68 -26.04
C ALA A 466 -19.20 -9.90 -25.24
N ARG A 467 -18.59 -10.53 -24.24
CA ARG A 467 -17.55 -9.90 -23.40
C ARG A 467 -16.36 -9.40 -24.22
N ALA A 468 -15.94 -10.13 -25.25
CA ALA A 468 -14.91 -9.71 -26.19
C ALA A 468 -15.27 -8.44 -26.98
N HIS A 469 -16.55 -8.24 -27.29
CA HIS A 469 -16.97 -7.04 -28.01
C HIS A 469 -16.88 -5.79 -27.14
N VAL A 470 -17.31 -5.85 -25.87
CA VAL A 470 -17.30 -4.66 -24.99
C VAL A 470 -15.89 -4.17 -24.70
N VAL A 471 -14.91 -5.06 -24.49
CA VAL A 471 -13.53 -4.62 -24.24
C VAL A 471 -12.96 -3.85 -25.43
N THR A 472 -13.30 -4.25 -26.67
CA THR A 472 -12.92 -3.51 -27.88
C THR A 472 -13.63 -2.16 -27.96
N PHE A 473 -14.94 -2.08 -27.66
CA PHE A 473 -15.65 -0.80 -27.62
C PHE A 473 -15.07 0.17 -26.59
N MET A 474 -14.78 -0.32 -25.38
CA MET A 474 -14.21 0.49 -24.31
C MET A 474 -12.78 0.93 -24.62
N LYS A 475 -11.98 0.07 -25.26
CA LYS A 475 -10.62 0.44 -25.70
C LYS A 475 -10.64 1.54 -26.75
N ASN A 476 -11.48 1.40 -27.78
CA ASN A 476 -11.62 2.43 -28.81
C ASN A 476 -12.13 3.75 -28.20
N TYR A 477 -12.99 3.67 -27.18
CA TYR A 477 -13.50 4.85 -26.48
C TYR A 477 -12.40 5.54 -25.66
N ASP A 478 -11.53 4.77 -25.00
CA ASP A 478 -10.34 5.29 -24.31
C ASP A 478 -9.39 6.02 -25.26
N GLU A 479 -9.14 5.45 -26.44
CA GLU A 479 -8.30 6.07 -27.47
C GLU A 479 -8.94 7.34 -28.04
N TYR A 480 -10.25 7.33 -28.30
CA TYR A 480 -11.00 8.50 -28.75
C TYR A 480 -10.90 9.67 -27.75
N LEU A 481 -11.07 9.41 -26.45
CA LEU A 481 -10.96 10.45 -25.43
C LEU A 481 -9.55 11.03 -25.33
N LYS A 482 -8.52 10.19 -25.42
CA LYS A 482 -7.11 10.64 -25.41
C LYS A 482 -6.77 11.50 -26.63
N GLY A 483 -7.30 11.15 -27.80
CA GLY A 483 -7.07 11.91 -29.04
C GLY A 483 -7.68 13.31 -29.03
N ASN A 484 -8.70 13.56 -28.21
CA ASN A 484 -9.40 14.86 -28.12
C ASN A 484 -8.95 15.72 -26.92
N ASN A 485 -8.06 15.20 -26.06
CA ASN A 485 -7.49 15.93 -24.92
C ASN A 485 -6.10 16.54 -25.23
N ASN A 486 -5.62 16.38 -26.47
CA ASN A 486 -4.51 17.16 -27.06
C ASN A 486 -5.09 18.31 -27.90
#